data_AF-A0A0F9RD62-F1
#
_entry.id   AF-A0A0F9RD62-F1
#
_cell.length_a   1.000
_cell.length_b   1.000
_cell.length_c   1.000
_cell.angle_alpha   90.00
_cell.angle_beta   90.00
_cell.angle_gamma   90.00
#
_symmetry.space_group_name_H-M   'P 1'
#
loop_
_entity.id
_entity.type
_entity.pdbx_description
1 polymer ?
#
loop_
_entity_poly.entity_id
_entity_poly.type
_entity_poly.pdbx_seq_one_letter_code
_entity_poly.pdbx_strand_id
1 'polypeptide(L)'
;MNARSNPHPIWPAACAVLTAALLLTAAQPAAAQPGWVLSHQKISATEGGFTGILNNGDWFGGSAAALGDLDGDGVTDLAVGAPLDDDGGAFRGAVWVLFLNTDGTVKRLQKISNTQGGFTGTLDNGDYFGSSLAALGDLDGDGLDDLAVGAFLDDDGGNARGAVWVLFLDGVTACPGDLDGDGDTDLADLGILLSDFGCTAPGPCVGDLDNDGDTDLADFGCGAP
;
A
#
# COMPACT_ATOMS: atom_id res chain seq x y z
N MET A 1 -77.13 -37.52 -22.12
CA MET A 1 -75.76 -37.29 -21.58
C MET A 1 -74.82 -38.09 -22.46
N ASN A 2 -73.92 -37.41 -23.15
CA ASN A 2 -73.39 -37.83 -24.46
C ASN A 2 -72.40 -38.99 -24.37
N ALA A 3 -72.67 -40.04 -25.14
CA ALA A 3 -71.70 -40.99 -25.66
C ALA A 3 -71.75 -40.90 -27.19
N ARG A 4 -70.60 -40.78 -27.86
CA ARG A 4 -70.37 -41.38 -29.18
C ARG A 4 -68.90 -41.76 -29.33
N SER A 5 -68.73 -42.97 -29.82
CA SER A 5 -67.51 -43.72 -30.09
C SER A 5 -67.02 -43.55 -31.53
N ASN A 6 -65.80 -44.08 -31.75
CA ASN A 6 -65.14 -44.52 -33.00
C ASN A 6 -64.23 -43.53 -33.75
N PRO A 7 -63.27 -44.01 -34.58
CA PRO A 7 -62.29 -45.11 -34.36
C PRO A 7 -60.85 -44.73 -34.85
N HIS A 8 -59.85 -45.61 -34.62
CA HIS A 8 -58.45 -45.46 -35.09
C HIS A 8 -58.30 -45.51 -36.62
N PRO A 9 -57.22 -44.88 -37.18
CA PRO A 9 -56.31 -45.65 -38.04
C PRO A 9 -54.80 -45.23 -38.03
N ILE A 10 -53.93 -46.26 -38.19
CA ILE A 10 -52.60 -46.44 -38.86
C ILE A 10 -51.44 -45.40 -38.84
N TRP A 11 -50.21 -45.91 -38.58
CA TRP A 11 -48.86 -45.28 -38.52
C TRP A 11 -48.22 -45.01 -39.91
N PRO A 12 -47.17 -44.16 -40.04
CA PRO A 12 -45.79 -44.68 -39.93
C PRO A 12 -44.75 -43.72 -39.31
N ALA A 13 -43.57 -44.29 -39.05
CA ALA A 13 -42.40 -43.74 -38.38
C ALA A 13 -41.87 -42.41 -38.95
N ALA A 14 -41.42 -41.54 -38.04
CA ALA A 14 -40.37 -40.56 -38.32
C ALA A 14 -39.52 -40.34 -37.06
N CYS A 15 -38.25 -40.69 -37.18
CA CYS A 15 -37.13 -40.19 -36.40
C CYS A 15 -37.38 -38.79 -35.82
N ALA A 16 -37.53 -38.69 -34.50
CA ALA A 16 -37.26 -37.46 -33.77
C ALA A 16 -35.97 -37.69 -33.00
N VAL A 17 -34.93 -37.06 -33.53
CA VAL A 17 -33.56 -37.03 -33.07
C VAL A 17 -33.52 -36.83 -31.56
N LEU A 18 -32.79 -37.70 -30.88
CA LEU A 18 -32.32 -37.50 -29.52
C LEU A 18 -31.51 -36.20 -29.53
N THR A 19 -32.15 -35.06 -29.24
CA THR A 19 -31.42 -33.85 -28.88
C THR A 19 -30.85 -34.14 -27.51
N ALA A 20 -29.65 -34.72 -27.51
CA ALA A 20 -28.74 -34.56 -26.40
C ALA A 20 -28.60 -33.05 -26.21
N ALA A 21 -29.34 -32.49 -25.27
CA ALA A 21 -28.99 -31.21 -24.69
C ALA A 21 -27.63 -31.45 -24.04
N LEU A 22 -26.58 -31.19 -24.81
CA LEU A 22 -25.23 -31.03 -24.30
C LEU A 22 -25.33 -29.81 -23.38
N LEU A 23 -25.69 -30.05 -22.12
CA LEU A 23 -25.37 -29.16 -21.02
C LEU A 23 -23.84 -29.17 -20.98
N LEU A 24 -23.26 -28.29 -21.79
CA LEU A 24 -21.91 -27.82 -21.61
C LEU A 24 -21.95 -27.09 -20.27
N THR A 25 -21.82 -27.84 -19.17
CA THR A 25 -21.40 -27.26 -17.91
C THR A 25 -19.97 -26.81 -18.17
N ALA A 26 -19.80 -25.61 -18.73
CA ALA A 26 -18.64 -24.83 -18.38
C ALA A 26 -18.61 -24.91 -16.86
N ALA A 27 -17.60 -25.59 -16.30
CA ALA A 27 -17.37 -25.55 -14.87
C ALA A 27 -17.35 -24.06 -14.54
N GLN A 28 -18.40 -23.56 -13.90
CA GLN A 28 -18.42 -22.19 -13.44
C GLN A 28 -17.15 -22.06 -12.60
N PRO A 29 -16.25 -21.10 -12.88
CA PRO A 29 -15.07 -20.93 -12.07
C PRO A 29 -15.55 -20.90 -10.63
N ALA A 30 -15.00 -21.81 -9.81
CA ALA A 30 -15.43 -21.95 -8.43
C ALA A 30 -15.45 -20.55 -7.82
N ALA A 31 -16.65 -20.09 -7.43
CA ALA A 31 -16.80 -18.73 -6.91
C ALA A 31 -15.74 -18.51 -5.84
N ALA A 32 -14.97 -17.42 -5.92
CA ALA A 32 -13.98 -17.08 -4.91
C ALA A 32 -14.66 -17.18 -3.54
N GLN A 33 -14.21 -18.13 -2.73
CA GLN A 33 -14.77 -18.36 -1.40
C GLN A 33 -14.08 -17.39 -0.43
N PRO A 34 -14.82 -16.74 0.49
CA PRO A 34 -14.20 -15.89 1.50
C PRO A 34 -13.07 -16.63 2.24
N GLY A 35 -11.89 -16.02 2.32
CA GLY A 35 -10.71 -16.58 3.00
C GLY A 35 -9.85 -17.54 2.16
N TRP A 36 -10.15 -17.76 0.88
CA TRP A 36 -9.27 -18.53 -0.01
C TRP A 36 -8.21 -17.65 -0.66
N VAL A 37 -7.00 -18.18 -0.78
CA VAL A 37 -5.89 -17.50 -1.46
C VAL A 37 -6.09 -17.60 -2.98
N LEU A 38 -6.23 -16.44 -3.65
CA LEU A 38 -6.38 -16.36 -5.10
C LEU A 38 -5.02 -16.25 -5.83
N SER A 39 -4.10 -15.49 -5.24
CA SER A 39 -2.72 -15.31 -5.69
C SER A 39 -1.84 -15.00 -4.48
N HIS A 40 -0.53 -15.00 -4.68
CA HIS A 40 0.44 -14.66 -3.63
C HIS A 40 1.62 -13.91 -4.24
N GLN A 41 2.26 -13.08 -3.42
CA GLN A 41 3.56 -12.48 -3.67
C GLN A 41 4.42 -12.71 -2.44
N LYS A 42 5.68 -13.11 -2.64
CA LYS A 42 6.66 -13.30 -1.58
C LYS A 42 7.69 -12.18 -1.62
N ILE A 43 8.01 -11.62 -0.47
CA ILE A 43 9.11 -10.67 -0.29
C ILE A 43 10.14 -11.34 0.62
N SER A 44 11.36 -11.50 0.12
CA SER A 44 12.51 -12.03 0.89
C SER A 44 13.80 -11.50 0.29
N ALA A 45 14.96 -11.83 0.88
CA ALA A 45 16.27 -11.45 0.35
C ALA A 45 16.57 -11.87 -1.11
N THR A 46 15.67 -12.61 -1.76
CA THR A 46 15.83 -13.14 -3.12
C THR A 46 14.59 -12.97 -4.00
N GLU A 47 13.49 -12.41 -3.47
CA GLU A 47 12.19 -12.35 -4.16
C GLU A 47 11.43 -11.07 -3.79
N GLY A 48 10.52 -10.64 -4.68
CA GLY A 48 9.59 -9.55 -4.39
C GLY A 48 10.21 -8.15 -4.37
N GLY A 49 11.33 -7.95 -5.05
CA GLY A 49 11.95 -6.62 -5.19
C GLY A 49 12.70 -6.11 -3.95
N PHE A 50 12.81 -6.91 -2.88
CA PHE A 50 13.57 -6.51 -1.70
C PHE A 50 15.07 -6.42 -2.00
N THR A 51 15.64 -5.23 -1.88
CA THR A 51 17.07 -4.94 -2.15
C THR A 51 17.90 -4.72 -0.89
N GLY A 52 17.28 -4.78 0.29
CA GLY A 52 17.98 -4.69 1.58
C GLY A 52 18.80 -5.94 1.88
N ILE A 53 19.69 -5.83 2.87
CA ILE A 53 20.49 -6.95 3.35
C ILE A 53 19.78 -7.57 4.57
N LEU A 54 19.45 -8.86 4.48
CA LEU A 54 18.98 -9.66 5.61
C LEU A 54 20.05 -10.68 5.95
N ASN A 55 20.59 -10.63 7.17
CA ASN A 55 21.53 -11.59 7.69
C ASN A 55 20.80 -12.82 8.26
N ASN A 56 21.57 -13.88 8.47
CA ASN A 56 21.06 -15.09 9.12
C ASN A 56 20.61 -14.77 10.53
N GLY A 57 19.31 -14.89 10.79
CA GLY A 57 18.76 -14.73 12.12
C GLY A 57 18.02 -13.41 12.35
N ASP A 58 18.01 -12.46 11.41
CA ASP A 58 17.33 -11.16 11.58
C ASP A 58 15.82 -11.27 11.86
N TRP A 59 15.22 -12.40 11.47
CA TRP A 59 13.79 -12.69 11.61
C TRP A 59 12.90 -11.62 10.96
N PHE A 60 13.34 -11.11 9.81
CA PHE A 60 12.50 -10.29 8.94
C PHE A 60 11.16 -10.99 8.66
N GLY A 61 10.05 -10.26 8.90
CA GLY A 61 8.70 -10.81 8.88
C GLY A 61 8.24 -11.37 10.23
N GLY A 62 8.99 -11.14 11.32
CA GLY A 62 8.59 -11.53 12.68
C GLY A 62 7.36 -10.78 13.18
N SER A 63 7.10 -9.60 12.61
CA SER A 63 5.89 -8.81 12.80
C SER A 63 5.63 -8.00 11.53
N ALA A 64 4.37 -7.57 11.31
CA ALA A 64 4.03 -6.70 10.20
C ALA A 64 2.79 -5.85 10.54
N ALA A 65 2.73 -4.64 9.98
CA ALA A 65 1.56 -3.74 10.07
C ALA A 65 1.42 -2.96 8.76
N ALA A 66 0.18 -2.75 8.30
CA ALA A 66 -0.09 -1.85 7.18
C ALA A 66 0.02 -0.39 7.66
N LEU A 67 0.65 0.48 6.87
CA LEU A 67 0.96 1.87 7.24
C LEU A 67 0.16 2.91 6.43
N GLY A 68 -0.95 2.51 5.81
CA GLY A 68 -1.61 3.38 4.83
C GLY A 68 -0.71 3.60 3.61
N ASP A 69 -0.90 4.69 2.88
CA ASP A 69 -0.10 5.07 1.72
C ASP A 69 0.85 6.21 2.12
N LEU A 70 2.12 5.89 2.37
CA LEU A 70 3.08 6.86 2.91
C LEU A 70 3.81 7.64 1.81
N ASP A 71 3.69 7.24 0.55
CA ASP A 71 4.32 7.93 -0.58
C ASP A 71 3.36 8.50 -1.63
N GLY A 72 2.05 8.46 -1.33
CA GLY A 72 0.98 9.13 -2.08
C GLY A 72 0.70 8.48 -3.44
N ASP A 73 1.09 7.21 -3.64
CA ASP A 73 0.96 6.54 -4.95
C ASP A 73 -0.32 5.71 -5.10
N GLY A 74 -1.19 5.73 -4.09
CA GLY A 74 -2.44 4.99 -4.01
C GLY A 74 -2.27 3.53 -3.57
N VAL A 75 -1.08 3.10 -3.16
CA VAL A 75 -0.79 1.74 -2.69
C VAL A 75 -0.52 1.75 -1.19
N THR A 76 -1.10 0.80 -0.47
CA THR A 76 -0.80 0.64 0.96
C THR A 76 0.60 0.07 1.16
N ASP A 77 1.39 0.77 1.98
CA ASP A 77 2.73 0.43 2.41
C ASP A 77 2.76 -0.42 3.69
N LEU A 78 3.92 -1.01 3.97
CA LEU A 78 4.06 -2.04 5.00
C LEU A 78 5.24 -1.79 5.93
N ALA A 79 4.99 -1.82 7.24
CA ALA A 79 6.02 -2.00 8.25
C ALA A 79 6.30 -3.50 8.44
N VAL A 80 7.58 -3.90 8.48
CA VAL A 80 8.01 -5.28 8.72
C VAL A 80 9.11 -5.33 9.76
N GLY A 81 8.89 -6.07 10.85
CA GLY A 81 9.86 -6.22 11.93
C GLY A 81 10.95 -7.24 11.61
N ALA A 82 12.17 -6.93 12.05
CA ALA A 82 13.34 -7.80 12.09
C ALA A 82 13.96 -7.74 13.51
N PRO A 83 13.32 -8.35 14.52
CA PRO A 83 13.64 -8.14 15.92
C PRO A 83 15.02 -8.65 16.36
N LEU A 84 15.69 -9.44 15.53
CA LEU A 84 17.03 -9.97 15.80
C LEU A 84 18.11 -9.34 14.93
N ASP A 85 17.78 -8.29 14.19
CA ASP A 85 18.75 -7.53 13.41
C ASP A 85 19.83 -6.95 14.33
N ASP A 86 21.10 -7.11 13.93
CA ASP A 86 22.28 -6.74 14.72
C ASP A 86 22.83 -5.33 14.39
N ASP A 87 22.09 -4.52 13.65
CA ASP A 87 22.53 -3.18 13.26
C ASP A 87 22.68 -2.23 14.47
N GLY A 88 23.90 -1.75 14.68
CA GLY A 88 24.29 -0.99 15.87
C GLY A 88 24.67 -1.84 17.08
N GLY A 89 24.41 -3.15 17.09
CA GLY A 89 24.77 -4.08 18.17
C GLY A 89 23.86 -5.31 18.24
N ALA A 90 24.24 -6.27 19.10
CA ALA A 90 23.61 -7.59 19.14
C ALA A 90 22.12 -7.53 19.50
N PHE A 91 21.25 -8.05 18.61
CA PHE A 91 19.81 -8.20 18.82
C PHE A 91 19.10 -6.91 19.23
N ARG A 92 19.56 -5.76 18.71
CA ARG A 92 18.89 -4.48 18.93
C ARG A 92 17.55 -4.43 18.18
N GLY A 93 17.49 -5.11 17.04
CA GLY A 93 16.31 -5.20 16.20
C GLY A 93 16.19 -4.01 15.25
N ALA A 94 15.31 -4.17 14.27
CA ALA A 94 15.01 -3.16 13.26
C ALA A 94 13.57 -3.28 12.77
N VAL A 95 13.10 -2.22 12.12
CA VAL A 95 11.86 -2.19 11.34
C VAL A 95 12.20 -1.77 9.92
N TRP A 96 11.59 -2.41 8.94
CA TRP A 96 11.66 -2.04 7.54
C TRP A 96 10.33 -1.45 7.11
N VAL A 97 10.34 -0.24 6.58
CA VAL A 97 9.20 0.34 5.84
C VAL A 97 9.38 -0.05 4.38
N LEU A 98 8.39 -0.76 3.84
CA LEU A 98 8.36 -1.22 2.45
C LEU A 98 7.29 -0.44 1.72
N PHE A 99 7.72 0.32 0.72
CA PHE A 99 6.83 0.99 -0.19
C PHE A 99 6.50 0.03 -1.33
N LEU A 100 5.23 -0.24 -1.57
CA LEU A 100 4.80 -1.37 -2.41
C LEU A 100 4.32 -0.94 -3.79
N ASN A 101 4.50 -1.83 -4.77
CA ASN A 101 3.79 -1.74 -6.04
C ASN A 101 2.41 -2.43 -5.92
N THR A 102 1.51 -2.14 -6.86
CA THR A 102 0.17 -2.77 -6.94
C THR A 102 0.20 -4.30 -7.09
N ASP A 103 1.32 -4.89 -7.51
CA ASP A 103 1.52 -6.34 -7.59
C ASP A 103 2.06 -6.98 -6.29
N GLY A 104 2.26 -6.17 -5.24
CA GLY A 104 2.78 -6.58 -3.93
C GLY A 104 4.30 -6.72 -3.87
N THR A 105 5.05 -6.29 -4.90
CA THR A 105 6.52 -6.21 -4.85
C THR A 105 6.98 -4.90 -4.22
N VAL A 106 8.22 -4.84 -3.76
CA VAL A 106 8.82 -3.64 -3.15
C VAL A 106 9.28 -2.67 -4.24
N LYS A 107 8.75 -1.44 -4.22
CA LYS A 107 9.16 -0.28 -5.04
C LYS A 107 10.41 0.39 -4.46
N ARG A 108 10.37 0.70 -3.17
CA ARG A 108 11.49 1.24 -2.38
C ARG A 108 11.37 0.79 -0.93
N LEU A 109 12.45 0.93 -0.17
CA LEU A 109 12.49 0.50 1.23
C LEU A 109 13.30 1.46 2.09
N GLN A 110 12.96 1.53 3.37
CA GLN A 110 13.70 2.26 4.39
C GLN A 110 13.89 1.37 5.62
N LYS A 111 15.12 1.29 6.14
CA LYS A 111 15.40 0.62 7.41
C LYS A 111 15.38 1.65 8.55
N ILE A 112 14.68 1.32 9.62
CA ILE A 112 14.71 2.05 10.90
C ILE A 112 15.38 1.13 11.91
N SER A 113 16.52 1.57 12.44
CA SER A 113 17.34 0.82 13.40
C SER A 113 18.08 1.80 14.30
N ASN A 114 18.91 1.29 15.21
CA ASN A 114 19.77 2.14 16.03
C ASN A 114 20.76 3.01 15.22
N THR A 115 20.99 2.74 13.92
CA THR A 115 21.95 3.49 13.09
C THR A 115 21.35 4.07 11.80
N GLN A 116 20.08 3.79 11.50
CA GLN A 116 19.45 4.13 10.21
C GLN A 116 18.02 4.66 10.39
N GLY A 117 17.52 5.36 9.36
CA GLY A 117 16.11 5.78 9.29
C GLY A 117 15.75 6.92 10.24
N GLY A 118 16.71 7.78 10.60
CA GLY A 118 16.45 8.95 11.44
C GLY A 118 16.09 8.65 12.89
N PHE A 119 16.15 7.38 13.31
CA PHE A 119 15.84 6.99 14.68
C PHE A 119 16.88 7.56 15.64
N THR A 120 16.44 8.43 16.56
CA THR A 120 17.28 9.10 17.56
C THR A 120 17.17 8.50 18.95
N GLY A 121 16.30 7.49 19.11
CA GLY A 121 16.25 6.68 20.32
C GLY A 121 17.52 5.83 20.47
N THR A 122 17.75 5.35 21.69
CA THR A 122 18.84 4.40 21.96
C THR A 122 18.24 3.02 22.08
N LEU A 123 18.79 2.06 21.32
CA LEU A 123 18.51 0.63 21.51
C LEU A 123 19.77 -0.02 22.09
N ASP A 124 19.59 -0.74 23.19
CA ASP A 124 20.60 -1.57 23.81
C ASP A 124 20.51 -3.02 23.32
N ASN A 125 21.58 -3.77 23.58
CA ASN A 125 21.69 -5.13 23.07
C ASN A 125 20.61 -6.01 23.70
N GLY A 126 19.78 -6.62 22.86
CA GLY A 126 18.70 -7.48 23.32
C GLY A 126 17.41 -6.76 23.64
N ASP A 127 17.16 -5.59 23.06
CA ASP A 127 15.87 -4.89 23.15
C ASP A 127 14.80 -5.49 22.23
N TYR A 128 15.22 -6.12 21.14
CA TYR A 128 14.34 -6.72 20.11
C TYR A 128 13.32 -5.73 19.54
N PHE A 129 13.77 -4.53 19.20
CA PHE A 129 12.96 -3.54 18.50
C PHE A 129 12.38 -4.11 17.20
N GLY A 130 11.09 -3.89 16.96
CA GLY A 130 10.37 -4.52 15.84
C GLY A 130 9.76 -5.89 16.17
N SER A 131 9.77 -6.31 17.44
CA SER A 131 9.13 -7.56 17.88
C SER A 131 7.62 -7.58 17.71
N SER A 132 6.98 -6.41 17.74
CA SER A 132 5.55 -6.22 17.46
C SER A 132 5.35 -4.85 16.83
N LEU A 133 4.35 -4.74 15.96
CA LEU A 133 4.03 -3.55 15.19
C LEU A 133 2.52 -3.32 15.21
N ALA A 134 2.11 -2.07 15.32
CA ALA A 134 0.73 -1.66 15.16
C ALA A 134 0.67 -0.24 14.57
N ALA A 135 -0.07 -0.08 13.47
CA ALA A 135 -0.42 1.25 12.99
C ALA A 135 -1.36 1.93 13.97
N LEU A 136 -1.10 3.22 14.22
CA LEU A 136 -1.83 4.05 15.17
C LEU A 136 -2.81 5.01 14.49
N GLY A 137 -2.71 5.14 13.17
CA GLY A 137 -3.27 6.27 12.45
C GLY A 137 -2.36 7.50 12.58
N ASP A 138 -2.74 8.58 11.93
CA ASP A 138 -2.10 9.90 12.08
C ASP A 138 -2.36 10.50 13.47
N LEU A 139 -1.32 10.54 14.33
CA LEU A 139 -1.42 11.10 15.68
C LEU A 139 -0.95 12.55 15.78
N ASP A 140 -0.05 13.01 14.91
CA ASP A 140 0.49 14.39 14.96
C ASP A 140 -0.14 15.36 13.95
N GLY A 141 -1.00 14.86 13.06
CA GLY A 141 -1.81 15.62 12.13
C GLY A 141 -1.09 15.98 10.83
N ASP A 142 -0.06 15.21 10.45
CA ASP A 142 0.71 15.44 9.23
C ASP A 142 0.16 14.70 7.98
N GLY A 143 -0.94 13.95 8.16
CA GLY A 143 -1.61 13.21 7.09
C GLY A 143 -1.12 11.77 6.91
N LEU A 144 -0.19 11.29 7.74
CA LEU A 144 0.44 9.98 7.59
C LEU A 144 0.22 9.09 8.82
N ASP A 145 0.12 7.77 8.61
CA ASP A 145 -0.11 6.86 9.73
C ASP A 145 1.18 6.66 10.56
N ASP A 146 1.06 6.85 11.88
CA ASP A 146 2.12 6.60 12.84
C ASP A 146 2.20 5.14 13.27
N LEU A 147 3.34 4.75 13.83
CA LEU A 147 3.67 3.35 14.13
C LEU A 147 4.07 3.14 15.59
N ALA A 148 3.38 2.23 16.29
CA ALA A 148 3.86 1.65 17.53
C ALA A 148 4.79 0.46 17.27
N VAL A 149 5.95 0.45 17.91
CA VAL A 149 6.97 -0.59 17.81
C VAL A 149 7.33 -1.14 19.18
N GLY A 150 7.18 -2.45 19.37
CA GLY A 150 7.58 -3.12 20.60
C GLY A 150 9.07 -3.45 20.65
N ALA A 151 9.68 -3.15 21.79
CA ALA A 151 11.00 -3.62 22.23
C ALA A 151 10.82 -4.37 23.55
N PHE A 152 10.30 -5.60 23.47
CA PHE A 152 9.72 -6.29 24.64
C PHE A 152 10.72 -6.72 25.72
N LEU A 153 12.03 -6.63 25.44
CA LEU A 153 13.11 -6.93 26.40
C LEU A 153 13.99 -5.73 26.73
N ASP A 154 13.58 -4.53 26.31
CA ASP A 154 14.18 -3.27 26.73
C ASP A 154 14.33 -3.21 28.26
N ASP A 155 15.47 -2.71 28.73
CA ASP A 155 15.86 -2.69 30.14
C ASP A 155 15.75 -1.32 30.82
N ASP A 156 15.03 -0.37 30.20
CA ASP A 156 14.76 0.93 30.78
C ASP A 156 14.12 0.82 32.17
N GLY A 157 14.82 1.39 33.15
CA GLY A 157 14.44 1.33 34.56
C GLY A 157 14.64 -0.03 35.23
N GLY A 158 15.08 -1.08 34.53
CA GLY A 158 15.49 -2.38 35.05
C GLY A 158 15.35 -3.53 34.04
N ASN A 159 16.02 -4.65 34.32
CA ASN A 159 16.14 -5.81 33.41
C ASN A 159 14.84 -6.25 32.72
N ALA A 160 14.82 -6.19 31.38
CA ALA A 160 13.79 -6.73 30.50
C ALA A 160 12.35 -6.36 30.90
N ARG A 161 12.13 -5.08 31.17
CA ARG A 161 10.80 -4.54 31.49
C ARG A 161 9.98 -4.24 30.25
N GLY A 162 10.65 -4.08 29.12
CA GLY A 162 10.07 -3.80 27.82
C GLY A 162 9.69 -2.34 27.65
N ALA A 163 9.66 -1.93 26.38
CA ALA A 163 9.26 -0.62 25.94
C ALA A 163 8.36 -0.70 24.70
N VAL A 164 7.60 0.37 24.49
CA VAL A 164 6.90 0.64 23.23
C VAL A 164 7.37 2.00 22.74
N TRP A 165 7.84 2.01 21.50
CA TRP A 165 8.26 3.21 20.79
C TRP A 165 7.10 3.67 19.92
N VAL A 166 6.74 4.95 19.98
CA VAL A 166 5.84 5.57 18.99
C VAL A 166 6.73 6.30 18.01
N LEU A 167 6.69 5.88 16.75
CA LEU A 167 7.39 6.50 15.64
C LEU A 167 6.38 7.37 14.91
N PHE A 168 6.66 8.67 14.92
CA PHE A 168 6.01 9.62 14.01
C PHE A 168 6.71 9.52 12.67
N LEU A 169 6.00 9.06 11.64
CA LEU A 169 6.60 8.75 10.35
C LEU A 169 6.46 9.94 9.42
N ASP A 170 7.57 10.35 8.80
CA ASP A 170 7.50 11.32 7.72
C ASP A 170 7.27 10.62 6.37
N GLY A 171 6.48 11.27 5.55
CA GLY A 171 6.29 10.92 4.16
C GLY A 171 7.34 11.62 3.35
N VAL A 172 7.55 11.15 2.13
CA VAL A 172 8.08 12.08 1.13
C VAL A 172 6.94 13.04 0.90
N THR A 173 7.04 14.27 1.40
CA THR A 173 6.16 15.37 0.99
C THR A 173 6.04 15.26 -0.51
N ALA A 174 4.85 14.97 -0.99
CA ALA A 174 4.61 14.73 -2.39
C ALA A 174 4.88 16.06 -3.09
N CYS A 175 6.11 16.22 -3.56
CA CYS A 175 6.66 17.48 -4.04
C CYS A 175 6.90 18.57 -2.96
N PRO A 176 8.08 19.23 -2.96
CA PRO A 176 8.27 20.47 -2.21
C PRO A 176 7.29 21.55 -2.68
N GLY A 177 6.28 21.87 -1.85
CA GLY A 177 5.27 22.87 -2.16
C GLY A 177 3.83 22.41 -1.96
N ASP A 178 3.62 21.11 -1.72
CA ASP A 178 2.34 20.54 -1.28
C ASP A 178 2.05 21.04 0.14
N LEU A 179 1.14 22.01 0.24
CA LEU A 179 0.73 22.70 1.46
C LEU A 179 -0.58 22.17 2.01
N ASP A 180 -1.38 21.43 1.24
CA ASP A 180 -2.65 20.86 1.70
C ASP A 180 -2.68 19.32 1.84
N GLY A 181 -1.60 18.65 1.45
CA GLY A 181 -1.30 17.25 1.72
C GLY A 181 -2.01 16.27 0.80
N ASP A 182 -2.39 16.69 -0.41
CA ASP A 182 -3.18 15.88 -1.34
C ASP A 182 -2.36 15.08 -2.35
N GLY A 183 -1.03 15.26 -2.37
CA GLY A 183 -0.14 14.41 -3.15
C GLY A 183 0.44 15.06 -4.41
N ASP A 184 0.12 16.32 -4.70
CA ASP A 184 0.75 17.07 -5.80
C ASP A 184 1.09 18.52 -5.41
N THR A 185 1.67 19.28 -6.36
CA THR A 185 1.91 20.71 -6.15
C THR A 185 1.01 21.49 -7.08
N ASP A 186 -0.07 22.06 -6.57
CA ASP A 186 -1.08 22.73 -7.37
C ASP A 186 -1.55 24.07 -6.76
N LEU A 187 -2.71 24.57 -7.21
CA LEU A 187 -3.27 25.82 -6.69
C LEU A 187 -4.04 25.64 -5.37
N ALA A 188 -4.42 24.42 -5.00
CA ALA A 188 -5.03 24.11 -3.70
C ALA A 188 -4.01 24.33 -2.57
N ASP A 189 -2.73 24.04 -2.84
CA ASP A 189 -1.61 24.41 -1.98
C ASP A 189 -1.45 25.92 -1.79
N LEU A 190 -1.66 26.67 -2.88
CA LEU A 190 -1.69 28.13 -2.87
C LEU A 190 -3.05 28.70 -2.39
N GLY A 191 -4.04 27.85 -2.11
CA GLY A 191 -5.40 28.18 -1.69
C GLY A 191 -5.48 28.83 -0.31
N ILE A 192 -4.41 28.78 0.47
CA ILE A 192 -4.23 29.58 1.69
C ILE A 192 -3.83 31.04 1.37
N LEU A 193 -3.40 31.36 0.13
CA LEU A 193 -2.81 32.67 -0.23
C LEU A 193 -3.34 33.40 -1.49
N LEU A 194 -4.01 32.78 -2.48
CA LEU A 194 -4.31 33.45 -3.77
C LEU A 194 -5.79 33.55 -4.18
N SER A 195 -6.60 34.27 -3.40
CA SER A 195 -7.87 34.83 -3.91
C SER A 195 -7.71 35.94 -4.98
N ASP A 196 -6.51 36.14 -5.55
CA ASP A 196 -6.22 37.19 -6.52
C ASP A 196 -4.92 36.84 -7.26
N PHE A 197 -4.94 36.63 -8.58
CA PHE A 197 -4.04 37.31 -9.52
C PHE A 197 -4.50 37.05 -10.95
N GLY A 198 -5.32 37.98 -11.45
CA GLY A 198 -5.72 38.04 -12.85
C GLY A 198 -4.65 38.68 -13.75
N CYS A 199 -4.51 38.15 -14.96
CA CYS A 199 -3.93 38.88 -16.08
C CYS A 199 -5.07 39.52 -16.90
N THR A 200 -5.14 40.86 -16.92
CA THR A 200 -6.18 41.61 -17.65
C THR A 200 -5.61 42.47 -18.79
N ALA A 201 -4.48 42.11 -19.42
CA ALA A 201 -3.87 42.94 -20.47
C ALA A 201 -3.36 42.14 -21.68
N PRO A 202 -3.42 42.70 -22.91
CA PRO A 202 -3.00 42.02 -24.13
C PRO A 202 -1.47 42.06 -24.29
N GLY A 203 -0.82 40.93 -24.03
CA GLY A 203 0.61 40.68 -24.25
C GLY A 203 0.98 39.29 -23.72
N PRO A 204 2.08 38.66 -24.19
CA PRO A 204 2.50 37.36 -23.68
C PRO A 204 2.80 37.48 -22.19
N CYS A 205 2.06 36.72 -21.38
CA CYS A 205 2.25 36.70 -19.95
C CYS A 205 3.58 36.02 -19.63
N VAL A 206 4.33 36.55 -18.66
CA VAL A 206 5.52 35.86 -18.15
C VAL A 206 5.01 34.69 -17.33
N GLY A 207 5.08 33.47 -17.87
CA GLY A 207 4.56 32.26 -17.21
C GLY A 207 3.64 31.40 -18.08
N ASP A 208 3.19 31.92 -19.24
CA ASP A 208 2.43 31.19 -20.27
C ASP A 208 3.37 30.18 -20.97
N LEU A 209 3.32 28.92 -20.55
CA LEU A 209 4.18 27.81 -20.98
C LEU A 209 3.51 26.94 -22.05
N ASP A 210 2.18 26.92 -22.14
CA ASP A 210 1.42 26.20 -23.17
C ASP A 210 0.96 27.07 -24.36
N ASN A 211 1.14 28.39 -24.25
CA ASN A 211 1.01 29.40 -25.29
C ASN A 211 -0.45 29.70 -25.70
N ASP A 212 -1.40 29.57 -24.76
CA ASP A 212 -2.83 29.81 -25.00
C ASP A 212 -3.31 31.24 -24.68
N GLY A 213 -2.45 32.03 -24.03
CA GLY A 213 -2.60 33.49 -23.92
C GLY A 213 -3.11 34.00 -22.56
N ASP A 214 -3.24 33.13 -21.56
CA ASP A 214 -3.27 33.49 -20.16
C ASP A 214 -2.15 32.79 -19.38
N THR A 215 -2.09 33.03 -18.06
CA THR A 215 -1.24 32.23 -17.19
C THR A 215 -2.19 31.46 -16.32
N ASP A 216 -2.25 30.17 -16.52
CA ASP A 216 -3.26 29.32 -15.91
C ASP A 216 -2.69 27.97 -15.45
N LEU A 217 -3.58 27.07 -15.08
CA LEU A 217 -3.26 25.75 -14.53
C LEU A 217 -2.58 24.82 -15.54
N ALA A 218 -2.76 25.02 -16.86
CA ALA A 218 -2.17 24.19 -17.89
C ALA A 218 -0.66 24.44 -18.04
N ASP A 219 -0.16 25.56 -17.50
CA ASP A 219 1.24 25.97 -17.57
C ASP A 219 2.16 25.23 -16.58
N PHE A 220 1.64 24.72 -15.46
CA PHE A 220 2.42 24.06 -14.42
C PHE A 220 2.11 22.56 -14.32
N GLY A 221 2.38 21.83 -15.40
CA GLY A 221 2.44 20.37 -15.34
C GLY A 221 3.77 19.90 -14.75
N CYS A 222 3.73 18.99 -13.76
CA CYS A 222 4.84 18.09 -13.51
C CYS A 222 5.18 17.38 -14.83
N GLY A 223 6.37 17.59 -15.36
CA GLY A 223 6.89 16.71 -16.40
C GLY A 223 6.86 15.29 -15.87
N ALA A 224 6.04 14.43 -16.47
CA ALA A 224 6.23 12.99 -16.35
C ALA A 224 7.69 12.67 -16.76
N PRO A 225 8.34 11.66 -16.14
CA PRO A 225 9.69 11.28 -16.53
C PRO A 225 9.83 10.97 -18.03
#